data_AF-A0A2N3DLI5-F1
#
_entry.id   AF-A0A2N3DLI5-F1
#
_cell.length_a   1.000
_cell.length_b   1.000
_cell.length_c   1.000
_cell.angle_alpha   90.00
_cell.angle_beta   90.00
_cell.angle_gamma   90.00
#
_symmetry.space_group_name_H-M   'P 1'
#
loop_
_entity.id
_entity.type
_entity.pdbx_description
1 polymer ?
#
loop_
_entity_poly.entity_id
_entity_poly.type
_entity_poly.pdbx_seq_one_letter_code
_entity_poly.pdbx_strand_id
1 'polypeptide(L)'
;MILVDSSVWIDYFRGTATPQVEMLDWMLGEVPLAVGDIILTEVLQGFTSDRDFNRARQLLAPFDVIEIAGTDIAIPAAHNFRRLRALGITVRKTIDTLIATRCIESGHSLLDSDRDFDPFVEHLGLERANWA
;
A
#
# COMPACT_ATOMS: atom_id res chain seq x y z
N MET A 1 -11.86 2.85 3.93
CA MET A 1 -10.65 2.71 4.79
C MET A 1 -9.45 3.05 3.95
N ILE A 2 -8.37 3.56 4.55
CA ILE A 2 -7.16 3.93 3.82
C ILE A 2 -6.08 2.86 4.07
N LEU A 3 -5.61 2.21 3.01
CA LEU A 3 -4.46 1.32 3.06
C LEU A 3 -3.19 2.15 2.84
N VAL A 4 -2.22 2.01 3.73
CA VAL A 4 -0.94 2.73 3.62
C VAL A 4 0.12 1.80 3.03
N ASP A 5 0.68 2.17 1.88
CA ASP A 5 1.68 1.39 1.15
C ASP A 5 3.04 1.33 1.88
N SER A 6 3.83 0.31 1.56
CA SER A 6 5.21 0.14 2.03
C SER A 6 6.07 1.38 1.77
N SER A 7 5.91 2.06 0.63
CA SER A 7 6.72 3.23 0.27
C SER A 7 6.59 4.34 1.32
N VAL A 8 5.38 4.58 1.83
CA VAL A 8 5.09 5.62 2.82
C VAL A 8 5.59 5.23 4.21
N TRP A 9 5.38 3.97 4.62
CA TRP A 9 5.93 3.47 5.89
C TRP A 9 7.45 3.51 5.91
N ILE A 10 8.11 3.16 4.81
CA ILE A 10 9.57 3.21 4.70
C ILE A 10 10.07 4.65 4.87
N ASP A 11 9.44 5.61 4.19
CA ASP A 11 9.80 7.02 4.33
C ASP A 11 9.55 7.53 5.76
N TYR A 12 8.42 7.13 6.37
CA TYR A 12 8.07 7.44 7.76
C TYR A 12 9.14 6.96 8.75
N PHE A 13 9.50 5.66 8.68
CA PHE A 13 10.52 5.09 9.59
C PHE A 13 11.92 5.64 9.35
N ARG A 14 12.21 6.13 8.13
CA ARG A 14 13.47 6.84 7.82
C ARG A 14 13.47 8.30 8.27
N GLY A 15 12.33 8.86 8.66
CA GLY A 15 12.17 10.29 8.94
C GLY A 15 12.32 11.16 7.69
N THR A 16 11.97 10.63 6.52
CA THR A 16 12.02 11.37 5.26
C THR A 16 10.76 12.22 5.13
N ALA A 17 10.91 13.54 5.13
CA ALA A 17 9.79 14.46 4.95
C ALA A 17 9.28 14.39 3.50
N THR A 18 8.12 13.78 3.31
CA THR A 18 7.38 13.75 2.04
C THR A 18 5.94 14.18 2.29
N PRO A 19 5.21 14.69 1.27
CA PRO A 19 3.80 15.03 1.42
C PRO A 19 2.95 13.86 1.93
N GLN A 20 3.31 12.62 1.56
CA GLN A 20 2.66 11.41 2.01
C GLN A 20 2.92 11.10 3.48
N VAL A 21 4.15 11.34 3.97
CA VAL A 21 4.48 11.20 5.40
C VAL A 21 3.76 12.25 6.22
N GLU A 22 3.71 13.49 5.75
CA GLU A 22 2.92 14.56 6.39
C GLU A 22 1.42 14.22 6.45
N MET A 23 0.89 13.63 5.38
CA MET A 23 -0.50 13.19 5.34
C MET A 23 -0.74 11.99 6.26
N LEU A 24 0.19 11.03 6.33
CA LEU A 24 0.13 9.92 7.28
C LEU A 24 0.08 10.46 8.72
N ASP A 25 0.98 11.37 9.08
CA ASP A 25 1.01 12.01 10.41
C ASP A 25 -0.32 12.68 10.76
N TRP A 26 -0.94 13.38 9.81
CA TRP A 26 -2.26 13.98 10.01
C TRP A 26 -3.37 12.93 10.17
N MET A 27 -3.31 11.82 9.44
CA MET A 27 -4.33 10.76 9.50
C MET A 27 -4.25 9.91 10.77
N LEU A 28 -3.08 9.84 11.42
CA LEU A 28 -2.88 9.05 12.63
C LEU A 28 -3.81 9.52 13.76
N GLY A 29 -4.81 8.69 14.08
CA GLY A 29 -5.79 8.97 15.13
C GLY A 29 -7.05 9.70 14.66
N GLU A 30 -7.07 10.22 13.43
CA GLU A 30 -8.20 10.96 12.85
C GLU A 30 -9.06 10.10 11.93
N VAL A 31 -8.46 9.19 11.17
CA VAL A 31 -9.16 8.32 10.21
C VAL A 31 -8.74 6.85 10.35
N PRO A 32 -9.62 5.87 10.01
CA PRO A 32 -9.26 4.46 10.03
C PRO A 32 -8.20 4.12 8.97
N LEU A 33 -7.02 3.73 9.44
CA LEU A 33 -5.90 3.27 8.63
C LEU A 33 -5.73 1.74 8.75
N ALA A 34 -5.31 1.12 7.65
CA ALA A 34 -4.95 -0.29 7.60
C ALA A 34 -3.54 -0.50 7.04
N VAL A 35 -3.00 -1.67 7.35
CA VAL A 35 -1.74 -2.20 6.82
C VAL A 35 -2.03 -3.52 6.12
N GLY A 36 -1.43 -3.74 4.94
CA GLY A 36 -1.50 -5.05 4.28
C GLY A 36 -0.54 -6.05 4.91
N ASP A 37 -0.87 -7.34 4.92
CA ASP A 37 0.02 -8.42 5.33
C ASP A 37 1.36 -8.45 4.55
N ILE A 38 1.31 -8.24 3.24
CA ILE A 38 2.51 -8.13 2.39
C ILE A 38 3.25 -6.82 2.66
N ILE A 39 2.54 -5.71 2.87
CA ILE A 39 3.15 -4.41 3.21
C ILE A 39 3.90 -4.50 4.54
N LEU A 40 3.28 -5.12 5.55
CA LEU A 40 3.91 -5.39 6.84
C LEU A 40 5.19 -6.20 6.66
N THR A 41 5.18 -7.20 5.77
CA THR A 41 6.36 -8.01 5.45
C THR A 41 7.47 -7.17 4.82
N GLU A 42 7.17 -6.37 3.79
CA GLU A 42 8.14 -5.52 3.10
C GLU A 42 8.77 -4.49 4.04
N VAL A 43 7.96 -3.81 4.85
CA VAL A 43 8.42 -2.81 5.81
C VAL A 43 9.34 -3.45 6.85
N LEU A 44 8.91 -4.56 7.45
CA LEU A 44 9.69 -5.23 8.50
C LEU A 44 10.98 -5.87 7.98
N GLN A 45 10.99 -6.37 6.74
CA GLN A 45 12.20 -6.91 6.10
C GLN A 45 13.27 -5.83 5.84
N GLY A 46 12.89 -4.56 5.77
CA GLY A 46 13.82 -3.44 5.54
C GLY A 46 14.74 -3.13 6.73
N PHE A 47 14.49 -3.68 7.92
CA PHE A 47 15.28 -3.41 9.13
C PHE A 47 16.43 -4.40 9.29
N THR A 48 17.63 -3.89 9.56
CA THR A 48 18.84 -4.71 9.78
C THR A 48 19.07 -5.10 11.24
N SER A 49 18.41 -4.43 12.19
CA SER A 49 18.54 -4.71 13.63
C SER A 49 17.24 -5.25 14.21
N ASP A 50 17.33 -6.30 15.03
CA ASP A 50 16.16 -6.88 15.72
C ASP A 50 15.46 -5.87 16.63
N ARG A 51 16.21 -4.92 17.19
CA ARG A 51 15.65 -3.87 18.05
C ARG A 51 14.72 -2.95 17.25
N ASP A 52 15.19 -2.46 16.10
CA ASP A 52 14.44 -1.51 15.30
C ASP A 52 13.28 -2.24 14.58
N PHE A 53 13.50 -3.48 14.15
CA PHE A 53 12.43 -4.40 13.69
C PHE A 53 11.30 -4.51 14.72
N ASN A 54 11.63 -4.83 15.97
CA ASN A 54 10.64 -5.01 17.01
C ASN A 54 9.92 -3.70 17.36
N ARG A 55 10.63 -2.57 17.27
CA ARG A 55 10.02 -1.25 17.46
C ARG A 55 9.01 -0.93 16.36
N ALA A 56 9.37 -1.15 15.09
CA ALA A 56 8.47 -0.97 13.96
C ALA A 56 7.26 -1.90 14.05
N ARG A 57 7.47 -3.18 14.38
CA ARG A 57 6.39 -4.15 14.58
C ARG A 57 5.40 -3.71 15.67
N GLN A 58 5.88 -3.16 16.78
CA GLN A 58 5.02 -2.63 17.84
C GLN A 58 4.26 -1.38 17.42
N LEU A 59 4.86 -0.53 16.58
CA LEU A 59 4.22 0.67 16.05
C LEU A 59 3.12 0.34 15.04
N LEU A 60 3.30 -0.74 14.26
CA LEU A 60 2.32 -1.19 13.26
C LEU A 60 1.21 -2.09 13.85
N ALA A 61 1.44 -2.71 15.01
CA ALA A 61 0.49 -3.62 15.65
C ALA A 61 -0.91 -3.07 15.94
N PRO A 62 -1.12 -1.75 16.19
CA PRO A 62 -2.45 -1.20 16.42
C PRO A 62 -3.32 -1.07 15.18
N PHE A 63 -2.75 -1.14 13.96
CA PHE A 63 -3.53 -1.02 12.72
C PHE A 63 -4.22 -2.33 12.37
N ASP A 64 -5.37 -2.22 11.70
CA ASP A 64 -6.04 -3.37 11.11
C ASP A 64 -5.13 -3.96 10.02
N VAL A 65 -4.78 -5.24 10.16
CA VAL A 65 -4.02 -5.97 9.15
C VAL A 65 -4.99 -6.64 8.19
N ILE A 66 -4.94 -6.24 6.92
CA ILE A 66 -5.77 -6.81 5.86
C ILE A 66 -4.98 -7.81 5.01
N GLU A 67 -5.64 -8.89 4.59
CA GLU A 67 -5.08 -9.88 3.66
C GLU A 67 -5.03 -9.29 2.24
N ILE A 68 -3.84 -8.99 1.73
CA ILE A 68 -3.67 -8.44 0.38
C ILE A 68 -3.79 -9.54 -0.67
N ALA A 69 -3.10 -10.67 -0.44
CA ALA A 69 -3.08 -11.79 -1.36
C ALA A 69 -4.01 -12.91 -0.87
N GLY A 70 -5.26 -12.85 -1.31
CA GLY A 70 -6.21 -13.95 -1.18
C GLY A 70 -6.53 -14.58 -2.53
N THR A 71 -7.12 -15.80 -2.50
CA THR A 71 -7.61 -16.46 -3.73
C THR A 71 -8.69 -15.64 -4.44
N ASP A 72 -9.43 -14.82 -3.68
CA ASP A 72 -10.40 -13.85 -4.16
C ASP A 72 -9.74 -12.71 -4.96
N ILE A 73 -8.50 -12.34 -4.66
CA ILE A 73 -7.75 -11.28 -5.36
C ILE A 73 -6.84 -11.82 -6.47
N ALA A 74 -6.37 -13.05 -6.36
CA ALA A 74 -5.39 -13.61 -7.31
C ALA A 74 -5.86 -13.54 -8.77
N ILE A 75 -7.12 -13.91 -9.04
CA ILE A 75 -7.69 -13.89 -10.40
C ILE A 75 -7.95 -12.44 -10.86
N PRO A 76 -8.65 -11.57 -10.10
CA PRO A 76 -8.78 -10.16 -10.45
C PRO A 76 -7.44 -9.45 -10.70
N ALA A 77 -6.41 -9.72 -9.90
CA ALA A 77 -5.11 -9.09 -10.07
C ALA A 77 -4.44 -9.51 -11.39
N ALA A 78 -4.52 -10.79 -11.74
CA ALA A 78 -4.06 -11.27 -13.04
C ALA A 78 -4.84 -10.62 -14.20
N HIS A 79 -6.15 -10.39 -14.05
CA HIS A 79 -6.96 -9.68 -15.05
C HIS A 79 -6.54 -8.21 -15.18
N ASN A 80 -6.35 -7.49 -14.07
CA ASN A 80 -5.90 -6.11 -14.04
C ASN A 80 -4.52 -5.95 -14.71
N PHE A 81 -3.56 -6.83 -14.37
CA PHE A 81 -2.26 -6.88 -15.02
C PHE A 81 -2.37 -7.06 -16.54
N ARG A 82 -3.18 -8.04 -16.98
CA ARG A 82 -3.39 -8.29 -18.42
C ARG A 82 -4.06 -7.12 -19.13
N ARG A 83 -5.00 -6.44 -18.47
CA ARG A 83 -5.69 -5.27 -19.00
C ARG A 83 -4.72 -4.11 -19.21
N LEU A 84 -3.89 -3.79 -18.23
CA LEU A 84 -2.86 -2.75 -18.37
C LEU A 84 -1.85 -3.11 -19.48
N ARG A 85 -1.43 -4.37 -19.55
CA ARG A 85 -0.55 -4.84 -20.63
C ARG A 85 -1.18 -4.71 -22.02
N ALA A 86 -2.48 -4.98 -22.15
CA ALA A 86 -3.20 -4.80 -23.42
C ALA A 86 -3.28 -3.33 -23.86
N LEU A 87 -3.17 -2.39 -22.92
CA LEU A 87 -3.05 -0.95 -23.18
C LEU A 87 -1.60 -0.51 -23.49
N GLY A 88 -0.65 -1.45 -23.55
CA GLY A 88 0.78 -1.14 -23.78
C GLY A 88 1.53 -0.71 -22.52
N ILE A 89 0.92 -0.81 -21.34
CA ILE A 89 1.51 -0.39 -20.06
C ILE A 89 2.27 -1.55 -19.44
N THR A 90 3.51 -1.30 -19.03
CA THR A 90 4.34 -2.30 -18.36
C THR A 90 4.20 -2.16 -16.85
N VAL A 91 3.50 -3.11 -16.22
CA VAL A 91 3.42 -3.22 -14.76
C VAL A 91 4.64 -3.98 -14.26
N ARG A 92 5.39 -3.39 -13.32
CA ARG A 92 6.72 -3.88 -12.93
C ARG A 92 6.70 -4.93 -11.82
N LYS A 93 5.72 -4.88 -10.90
CA LYS A 93 5.69 -5.73 -9.71
C LYS A 93 4.32 -6.41 -9.55
N THR A 94 4.34 -7.72 -9.29
CA THR A 94 3.12 -8.49 -8.98
C THR A 94 2.49 -8.07 -7.66
N ILE A 95 3.32 -7.70 -6.67
CA ILE A 95 2.84 -7.24 -5.36
C ILE A 95 2.02 -5.95 -5.49
N ASP A 96 2.53 -4.93 -6.19
CA ASP A 96 1.79 -3.69 -6.43
C ASP A 96 0.45 -3.95 -7.14
N THR A 97 0.41 -4.94 -8.05
CA THR A 97 -0.83 -5.36 -8.71
C THR A 97 -1.83 -5.95 -7.70
N LEU A 98 -1.36 -6.78 -6.76
CA LEU A 98 -2.20 -7.36 -5.71
C LEU A 98 -2.71 -6.29 -4.76
N ILE A 99 -1.84 -5.36 -4.32
CA ILE A 99 -2.19 -4.23 -3.45
C ILE A 99 -3.27 -3.36 -4.11
N ALA A 100 -3.01 -2.89 -5.34
CA ALA A 100 -3.95 -2.06 -6.08
C ALA A 100 -5.30 -2.77 -6.28
N THR A 101 -5.26 -4.06 -6.63
CA THR A 101 -6.48 -4.85 -6.85
C THR A 101 -7.26 -5.04 -5.56
N ARG A 102 -6.60 -5.33 -4.43
CA ARG A 102 -7.28 -5.42 -3.13
C ARG A 102 -7.97 -4.10 -2.78
N CYS A 103 -7.33 -2.96 -3.03
CA CYS A 103 -7.93 -1.65 -2.83
C CYS A 103 -9.17 -1.45 -3.70
N ILE A 104 -9.08 -1.74 -4.99
CA ILE A 104 -10.19 -1.61 -5.94
C ILE A 104 -11.38 -2.50 -5.54
N GLU A 105 -11.15 -3.79 -5.30
CA GLU A 105 -12.21 -4.75 -4.98
C GLU A 105 -12.89 -4.48 -3.63
N SER A 106 -12.17 -3.89 -2.68
CA SER A 106 -12.68 -3.66 -1.32
C SER A 106 -13.12 -2.21 -1.05
N GLY A 107 -12.99 -1.32 -2.05
CA GLY A 107 -13.30 0.12 -1.89
C GLY A 107 -12.37 0.83 -0.90
N HIS A 108 -11.11 0.42 -0.83
CA HIS A 108 -10.09 1.12 -0.05
C HIS A 108 -9.37 2.14 -0.92
N SER A 109 -9.10 3.31 -0.37
CA SER A 109 -8.17 4.26 -0.98
C SER A 109 -6.74 3.90 -0.57
N LEU A 110 -5.78 4.15 -1.44
CA LEU A 110 -4.35 3.88 -1.20
C LEU A 110 -3.60 5.17 -0.89
N LEU A 111 -2.84 5.17 0.20
CA LEU A 111 -1.80 6.17 0.45
C LEU A 111 -0.45 5.61 -0.01
N ASP A 112 0.06 6.12 -1.13
CA ASP A 112 1.31 5.69 -1.75
C ASP A 112 2.18 6.88 -2.21
N SER A 113 3.48 6.60 -2.39
CA SER A 113 4.43 7.49 -3.07
C SER A 113 5.05 6.85 -4.33
N ASP A 114 4.54 5.69 -4.77
CA ASP A 114 5.08 4.93 -5.91
C ASP A 114 4.26 5.18 -7.19
N ARG A 115 4.93 5.65 -8.25
CA ARG A 115 4.33 5.85 -9.57
C ARG A 115 3.87 4.54 -10.22
N ASP A 116 4.30 3.38 -9.72
CA ASP A 116 3.79 2.09 -10.16
C ASP A 116 2.27 1.93 -9.99
N PHE A 117 1.65 2.73 -9.10
CA PHE A 117 0.20 2.75 -8.93
C PHE A 117 -0.54 3.68 -9.92
N ASP A 118 0.15 4.59 -10.61
CA ASP A 118 -0.48 5.56 -11.52
C ASP A 118 -1.38 4.89 -12.59
N PRO A 119 -0.95 3.78 -13.26
CA PRO A 119 -1.80 3.12 -14.24
C PRO A 119 -3.10 2.52 -13.67
N PHE A 120 -3.08 2.11 -12.40
CA PHE A 120 -4.25 1.57 -11.73
C PHE A 120 -5.25 2.68 -11.41
N VAL A 121 -4.77 3.85 -11.04
CA VAL A 121 -5.60 5.05 -10.86
C VAL A 121 -6.22 5.47 -12.19
N GLU A 122 -5.40 5.59 -13.24
CA GLU A 122 -5.84 6.11 -14.53
C GLU A 122 -6.82 5.18 -15.26
N HIS A 123 -6.64 3.85 -15.16
CA HIS A 123 -7.36 2.91 -16.03
C HIS A 123 -8.24 1.89 -15.32
N LEU A 124 -8.04 1.68 -14.02
CA LEU A 124 -8.67 0.60 -13.26
C LEU A 124 -9.49 1.07 -12.06
N GLY A 125 -9.48 2.37 -11.74
CA GLY A 125 -10.30 2.94 -10.69
C GLY A 125 -9.72 2.80 -9.29
N LEU A 126 -8.40 2.64 -9.15
CA LEU A 126 -7.75 2.78 -7.84
C LEU A 126 -7.92 4.22 -7.35
N GLU A 127 -8.42 4.38 -6.13
CA GLU A 127 -8.53 5.69 -5.49
C GLU A 127 -7.29 5.98 -4.65
N ARG A 128 -6.71 7.17 -4.80
CA ARG A 128 -5.68 7.66 -3.89
C ARG A 128 -6.29 8.35 -2.69
N ALA A 129 -5.67 8.15 -1.53
CA ALA A 129 -5.97 8.92 -0.35
C ALA A 129 -5.56 10.38 -0.57
N ASN A 130 -6.43 11.30 -0.18
CA ASN A 130 -6.25 12.74 -0.32
C ASN A 130 -6.48 13.42 1.03
N TRP A 131 -6.05 14.67 1.17
CA TRP A 131 -6.49 15.53 2.27
C TRP A 131 -8.02 15.60 2.28
N ALA A 132 -8.63 15.35 3.44
CA ALA A 132 -10.08 15.43 3.62
C ALA A 132 -10.59 16.89 3.54
#